data_AF-A0A931HQB0-F1
#
_entry.id   AF-A0A931HQB0-F1
#
_cell.length_a   1.000
_cell.length_b   1.000
_cell.length_c   1.000
_cell.angle_alpha   90.00
_cell.angle_beta   90.00
_cell.angle_gamma   90.00
#
_symmetry.space_group_name_H-M   'P 1'
#
loop_
_entity.id
_entity.type
_entity.pdbx_description
1 polymer ?
#
loop_
_entity_poly.entity_id
_entity_poly.type
_entity_poly.pdbx_seq_one_letter_code
_entity_poly.pdbx_strand_id
1 'polypeptide(L)'
;MLEDVMAGLGEVTAEAMSVDGRVWVQVDGGGGMIALHLAESACRLEAAELSAAILATAHEAARIAARKRDRLLSDLRESFR
;
A
#
# COMPACT_ATOMS: atom_id res chain seq x y z
N MET A 1 -18.89 8.27 -15.76
CA MET A 1 -18.37 9.44 -14.98
C MET A 1 -18.38 9.18 -13.48
N LEU A 2 -19.52 8.85 -12.82
CA LEU A 2 -19.51 8.42 -11.40
C LEU A 2 -19.08 6.95 -11.24
N GLU A 3 -19.59 6.08 -12.10
CA GLU A 3 -19.26 4.64 -12.12
C GLU A 3 -17.75 4.41 -12.31
N ASP A 4 -17.10 5.19 -13.17
CA ASP A 4 -15.65 5.14 -13.40
C ASP A 4 -14.83 5.55 -12.17
N VAL A 5 -15.30 6.55 -11.40
CA VAL A 5 -14.62 6.99 -10.17
C VAL A 5 -14.84 6.00 -9.03
N MET A 6 -16.03 5.39 -8.92
CA MET A 6 -16.28 4.32 -7.95
C MET A 6 -15.48 3.06 -8.28
N ALA A 7 -15.36 2.70 -9.56
CA ALA A 7 -14.49 1.62 -10.01
C ALA A 7 -13.01 1.92 -9.66
N GLY A 8 -12.55 3.14 -9.93
CA GLY A 8 -11.20 3.59 -9.55
C GLY A 8 -10.94 3.58 -8.04
N LEU A 9 -11.96 3.77 -7.21
CA LEU A 9 -11.85 3.64 -5.75
C LEU A 9 -11.69 2.17 -5.32
N GLY A 10 -12.36 1.25 -6.01
CA GLY A 10 -12.25 -0.20 -5.80
C GLY A 10 -10.91 -0.79 -6.26
N GLU A 11 -10.23 -0.14 -7.20
CA GLU A 11 -8.94 -0.58 -7.75
C GLU A 11 -7.72 0.06 -7.07
N VAL A 12 -7.93 0.87 -6.03
CA VAL A 12 -6.80 1.49 -5.32
C VAL A 12 -5.90 0.39 -4.76
N THR A 13 -4.66 0.39 -5.23
CA THR A 13 -3.58 -0.37 -4.62
C THR A 13 -2.39 0.54 -4.34
N ALA A 14 -1.57 0.17 -3.38
CA ALA A 14 -0.32 0.85 -3.11
C ALA A 14 0.76 -0.16 -2.74
N GLU A 15 2.01 0.23 -2.99
CA GLU A 15 3.16 -0.59 -2.67
C GLU A 15 4.21 0.23 -1.94
N ALA A 16 5.05 -0.45 -1.18
CA ALA A 16 6.22 0.12 -0.54
C ALA A 16 7.34 -0.91 -0.52
N MET A 17 8.57 -0.42 -0.47
CA MET A 17 9.78 -1.22 -0.33
C MET A 17 10.58 -0.75 0.88
N SER A 18 11.14 -1.69 1.63
CA SER A 18 12.07 -1.39 2.71
C SER A 18 13.31 -0.67 2.18
N VAL A 19 13.96 0.12 3.03
CA VAL A 19 15.13 0.93 2.66
C VAL A 19 16.27 0.08 2.08
N ASP A 20 16.42 -1.15 2.56
CA ASP A 20 17.43 -2.10 2.13
C ASP A 20 17.01 -2.97 0.93
N GLY A 21 15.80 -2.75 0.40
CA GLY A 21 15.25 -3.47 -0.76
C GLY A 21 14.87 -4.92 -0.50
N ARG A 22 14.85 -5.37 0.76
CA ARG A 22 14.63 -6.78 1.11
C ARG A 22 13.17 -7.16 1.27
N VAL A 23 12.31 -6.19 1.56
CA VAL A 23 10.88 -6.39 1.77
C VAL A 23 10.13 -5.46 0.82
N TRP A 24 9.20 -6.02 0.05
CA TRP A 24 8.23 -5.26 -0.73
C TRP A 24 6.83 -5.73 -0.35
N VAL A 25 5.92 -4.79 -0.15
CA VAL A 25 4.54 -5.05 0.26
C VAL A 25 3.61 -4.30 -0.68
N GLN A 26 2.54 -4.96 -1.11
CA GLN A 26 1.40 -4.34 -1.78
C GLN A 26 0.14 -4.48 -0.91
N VAL A 27 -0.66 -3.40 -0.88
CA VAL A 27 -1.93 -3.33 -0.18
C VAL A 27 -3.06 -2.86 -1.10
N ASP A 28 -4.29 -3.18 -0.74
CA ASP A 28 -5.50 -2.61 -1.33
C ASP A 28 -5.87 -1.23 -0.74
N GLY A 29 -6.96 -0.62 -1.22
CA GLY A 29 -7.45 0.69 -0.78
C GLY A 29 -7.99 0.74 0.64
N GLY A 30 -8.25 -0.43 1.25
CA GLY A 30 -8.56 -0.59 2.67
C GLY A 30 -7.31 -0.69 3.55
N GLY A 31 -6.14 -0.86 2.95
CA GLY A 31 -4.87 -1.14 3.64
C GLY A 31 -4.65 -2.62 3.93
N GLY A 32 -5.48 -3.51 3.39
CA GLY A 32 -5.29 -4.95 3.47
C GLY A 32 -4.10 -5.39 2.60
N MET A 33 -3.20 -6.20 3.15
CA MET A 33 -2.06 -6.72 2.39
C MET A 33 -2.52 -7.75 1.36
N ILE A 34 -2.18 -7.50 0.09
CA ILE A 34 -2.53 -8.37 -1.04
C ILE A 34 -1.31 -9.03 -1.68
N ALA A 35 -0.10 -8.53 -1.41
CA ALA A 35 1.13 -9.21 -1.78
C ALA A 35 2.28 -8.87 -0.82
N LEU A 36 3.17 -9.84 -0.63
CA LEU A 36 4.42 -9.72 0.14
C LEU A 36 5.53 -10.42 -0.64
N HIS A 37 6.62 -9.69 -0.90
CA HIS A 37 7.82 -10.23 -1.51
C HIS A 37 9.00 -10.04 -0.56
N LEU A 38 9.72 -11.13 -0.31
CA LEU A 38 10.93 -11.15 0.48
C LEU A 38 12.09 -11.51 -0.44
N ALA A 39 13.12 -10.67 -0.47
CA ALA A 39 14.37 -11.03 -1.13
C ALA A 39 14.98 -12.25 -0.41
N GLU A 40 15.73 -13.09 -1.12
CA GLU A 40 16.39 -14.25 -0.50
C GLU A 40 17.32 -13.85 0.66
N SER A 41 17.93 -12.66 0.59
CA SER A 41 18.75 -12.09 1.66
C SER A 41 17.97 -11.76 2.92
N ALA A 42 16.65 -11.56 2.84
CA ALA A 42 15.77 -11.34 3.99
C ALA A 42 15.68 -12.58 4.89
N CYS A 43 15.84 -13.78 4.33
CA CYS A 43 15.83 -15.04 5.09
C CYS A 43 17.04 -15.20 6.02
N ARG A 44 18.04 -14.31 5.93
CA ARG A 44 19.22 -14.28 6.80
C ARG A 44 19.06 -13.30 7.97
N LEU A 45 17.97 -12.54 8.00
CA LEU A 45 17.66 -11.66 9.11
C LEU A 45 17.11 -12.45 10.30
N GLU A 46 17.35 -11.93 11.49
CA GLU A 46 16.67 -12.44 12.68
C GLU A 46 15.16 -12.23 12.56
N ALA A 47 14.37 -13.15 13.09
CA ALA A 47 12.92 -13.12 12.95
C ALA A 47 12.29 -11.81 13.46
N ALA A 48 12.85 -11.24 14.53
CA ALA A 48 12.42 -9.95 15.06
C ALA A 48 12.70 -8.78 14.10
N GLU A 49 13.87 -8.79 13.44
CA GLU A 49 14.27 -7.77 12.48
C GLU A 49 13.42 -7.86 11.21
N LEU A 50 13.22 -9.07 10.67
CA LEU A 50 12.38 -9.30 9.51
C LEU A 50 10.92 -8.89 9.79
N SER A 51 10.39 -9.23 10.97
CA SER A 51 9.03 -8.83 11.36
C SER A 51 8.87 -7.32 11.44
N ALA A 52 9.86 -6.62 12.02
CA ALA A 52 9.86 -5.16 12.08
C ALA A 52 9.91 -4.54 10.67
N ALA A 53 10.74 -5.07 9.78
CA ALA A 53 10.84 -4.60 8.39
C ALA A 53 9.53 -4.80 7.61
N ILE A 54 8.87 -5.96 7.78
CA ILE A 54 7.56 -6.25 7.17
C ILE A 54 6.51 -5.26 7.67
N LEU A 55 6.39 -5.08 8.99
CA LEU A 55 5.38 -4.18 9.55
C LEU A 55 5.61 -2.73 9.14
N ALA A 56 6.85 -2.25 9.16
CA ALA A 56 7.18 -0.90 8.73
C ALA A 56 6.82 -0.68 7.24
N THR A 57 7.18 -1.64 6.38
CA THR A 57 6.92 -1.55 4.94
C THR A 57 5.42 -1.63 4.65
N ALA A 58 4.68 -2.51 5.33
CA ALA A 58 3.23 -2.61 5.21
C ALA A 58 2.51 -1.34 5.68
N HIS A 59 2.97 -0.73 6.77
CA HIS A 59 2.40 0.52 7.26
C HIS A 59 2.63 1.67 6.26
N GLU A 60 3.80 1.73 5.63
CA GLU A 60 4.07 2.72 4.59
C GLU A 60 3.18 2.51 3.36
N ALA A 61 3.02 1.27 2.89
CA ALA A 61 2.11 0.96 1.79
C ALA A 61 0.66 1.36 2.12
N ALA A 62 0.18 1.05 3.33
CA ALA A 62 -1.14 1.47 3.81
C ALA A 62 -1.30 3.00 3.86
N ARG A 63 -0.27 3.73 4.29
CA ARG A 63 -0.25 5.20 4.29
C ARG A 63 -0.29 5.77 2.87
N ILE A 64 0.36 5.13 1.91
CA ILE A 64 0.27 5.51 0.50
C ILE A 64 -1.15 5.26 -0.03
N ALA A 65 -1.75 4.10 0.24
CA ALA A 65 -3.11 3.77 -0.17
C ALA A 65 -4.14 4.75 0.40
N ALA A 66 -4.05 5.08 1.69
CA ALA A 66 -4.92 6.06 2.33
C ALA A 66 -4.85 7.43 1.63
N ARG A 67 -3.65 7.92 1.32
CA ARG A 67 -3.47 9.17 0.58
C ARG A 67 -4.03 9.13 -0.84
N LYS A 68 -3.87 8.02 -1.56
CA LYS A 68 -4.48 7.84 -2.88
C LYS A 68 -6.01 7.91 -2.80
N ARG A 69 -6.60 7.21 -1.83
CA ARG A 69 -8.05 7.21 -1.58
C ARG A 69 -8.55 8.61 -1.22
N ASP A 70 -7.89 9.30 -0.31
CA ASP A 70 -8.29 10.66 0.12
C ASP A 70 -8.24 11.65 -1.04
N ARG A 71 -7.26 11.50 -1.94
CA ARG A 71 -7.18 12.29 -3.18
C ARG A 71 -8.36 12.02 -4.11
N LEU A 72 -8.65 10.75 -4.42
CA LEU A 72 -9.77 10.38 -5.27
C LEU A 72 -11.11 10.90 -4.72
N LEU A 73 -11.30 10.84 -3.41
CA LEU A 73 -12.50 11.39 -2.76
C LEU A 73 -12.57 12.92 -2.84
N SER A 74 -11.43 13.62 -2.76
CA SER A 74 -11.40 15.07 -2.95
C SER A 74 -11.73 15.45 -4.39
N ASP A 75 -11.11 14.79 -5.37
CA ASP A 75 -11.33 15.03 -6.80
C ASP A 75 -12.81 14.76 -7.18
N LEU A 76 -13.41 13.70 -6.60
CA LEU A 76 -14.83 13.40 -6.76
C LEU A 76 -15.71 14.52 -6.21
N ARG A 77 -15.42 15.00 -4.99
CA ARG A 77 -16.18 16.09 -4.35
C ARG A 77 -16.10 17.39 -5.16
N GLU A 78 -14.94 17.69 -5.74
CA GLU A 78 -14.74 18.86 -6.59
C GLU A 78 -15.50 18.77 -7.92
N SER A 79 -15.64 17.56 -8.48
CA SER A 79 -16.38 17.34 -9.74
C SER A 79 -17.89 17.52 -9.62
N PHE A 80 -18.44 17.52 -8.40
CA PHE A 80 -19.86 17.77 -8.12
C PHE A 80 -20.17 19.21 -7.71
N ARG A 81 -19.17 20.09 -7.69
CA ARG A 81 -19.31 21.51 -7.34
C ARG A 81 -19.38 22.38 -8.59
#